data_AF-A0A3C1X5Y3-F1
#
_entry.id   AF-A0A3C1X5Y3-F1
#
_cell.length_a   1.000
_cell.length_b   1.000
_cell.length_c   1.000
_cell.angle_alpha   90.00
_cell.angle_beta   90.00
_cell.angle_gamma   90.00
#
_symmetry.space_group_name_H-M   'P 1'
#
loop_
_entity.id
_entity.type
_entity.pdbx_description
1 polymer ?
#
loop_
_entity_poly.entity_id
_entity_poly.type
_entity_poly.pdbx_seq_one_letter_code
_entity_poly.pdbx_strand_id
1 'polypeptide(L)'
;MGLVAAMVMAGAVSHCGTQMIVGSGLFSAHLCRFYLMPEREPRELVTVGRICGVVLVLAALVLQMSFRNITDIPVLFIKTTSIIGVSMWMGLIWTRWNTVSVWVATVVGATTGILCGYLPGEVERLIPSLADRIFVETPDGRVILDSWKILLILSSTFVTGAMATVITELSQDDQLEFFYRVVRTKVRPGEVGADITRFEIRDDDELVPCLSLFGFQFPGPTREGTLGFVLAWVAVVVLILGTRLLLFVI
;
A
#
# COMPACT_ATOMS: atom_id res chain seq x y z
N MET A 1 -33.52 9.02 9.32
CA MET A 1 -32.80 9.63 8.18
C MET A 1 -31.78 10.67 8.60
N GLY A 2 -32.11 11.65 9.47
CA GLY A 2 -31.13 12.65 9.94
C GLY A 2 -29.88 12.08 10.63
N LEU A 3 -30.05 11.06 11.50
CA LEU A 3 -28.92 10.40 12.17
C LEU A 3 -27.97 9.71 11.18
N VAL A 4 -28.50 8.99 10.19
CA VAL A 4 -27.71 8.30 9.16
C VAL A 4 -26.90 9.31 8.33
N ALA A 5 -27.54 10.39 7.89
CA ALA A 5 -26.85 11.46 7.15
C ALA A 5 -25.74 12.11 7.99
N ALA A 6 -25.99 12.39 9.27
CA ALA A 6 -24.98 12.93 10.18
C ALA A 6 -23.80 11.97 10.37
N MET A 7 -24.05 10.66 10.49
CA MET A 7 -23.01 9.64 10.61
C MET A 7 -22.15 9.53 9.35
N VAL A 8 -22.76 9.57 8.16
CA VAL A 8 -22.03 9.54 6.88
C VAL A 8 -21.16 10.78 6.72
N MET A 9 -21.68 11.97 7.02
CA MET A 9 -20.91 13.21 6.95
C MET A 9 -19.76 13.23 7.97
N ALA A 10 -20.02 12.78 9.21
CA ALA A 10 -18.99 12.69 10.24
C ALA A 10 -17.86 11.72 9.83
N GLY A 11 -18.22 10.56 9.27
CA GLY A 11 -17.26 9.58 8.76
C GLY A 11 -16.40 10.15 7.61
N ALA A 12 -17.04 10.83 6.66
CA ALA A 12 -16.33 11.47 5.54
C ALA A 12 -15.35 12.55 6.01
N VAL A 13 -15.79 13.45 6.91
CA VAL A 13 -14.93 14.51 7.46
C VAL A 13 -13.77 13.94 8.26
N SER A 14 -14.02 12.89 9.06
CA SER A 14 -12.95 12.21 9.81
C SER A 14 -11.90 11.63 8.88
N HIS A 15 -12.30 10.95 7.81
CA HIS A 15 -11.37 10.34 6.86
C HIS A 15 -10.53 11.40 6.12
N CYS A 16 -11.17 12.45 5.61
CA CYS A 16 -10.46 13.57 4.96
C CYS A 16 -9.48 14.25 5.92
N GLY A 17 -9.88 14.45 7.18
CA GLY A 17 -9.02 15.02 8.22
C GLY A 17 -7.79 14.16 8.47
N THR A 18 -7.95 12.84 8.59
CA THR A 18 -6.83 11.91 8.76
C THR A 18 -5.88 11.94 7.56
N GLN A 19 -6.40 11.89 6.32
CA GLN A 19 -5.57 11.92 5.12
C GLN A 19 -4.79 13.24 4.99
N MET A 20 -5.41 14.38 5.33
CA MET A 20 -4.75 15.68 5.35
C MET A 20 -3.60 15.73 6.37
N ILE A 21 -3.82 15.22 7.59
CA ILE A 21 -2.80 15.20 8.65
C ILE A 21 -1.64 14.29 8.26
N VAL A 22 -1.92 13.09 7.76
CA VAL A 22 -0.88 12.14 7.33
C VAL A 22 -0.09 12.69 6.15
N GLY A 23 -0.76 13.22 5.12
CA GLY A 23 -0.09 13.77 3.94
C GLY A 23 0.78 14.99 4.24
N SER A 24 0.27 15.93 5.06
CA SER A 24 1.02 17.11 5.47
C SER A 24 2.17 16.79 6.43
N GLY A 25 1.97 15.82 7.33
CA GLY A 25 2.99 15.30 8.22
C GLY A 25 4.15 14.66 7.46
N LEU A 26 3.85 13.80 6.47
CA LEU A 26 4.87 13.18 5.63
C LEU A 26 5.67 14.24 4.86
N PHE A 27 4.99 15.23 4.28
CA PHE A 27 5.65 16.31 3.54
C PHE A 27 6.57 17.15 4.43
N SER A 28 6.09 17.58 5.60
CA SER A 28 6.87 18.40 6.54
C SER A 28 8.03 17.60 7.16
N ALA A 29 7.76 16.40 7.65
CA ALA A 29 8.75 15.59 8.36
C ALA A 29 9.79 14.95 7.46
N HIS A 30 9.44 14.60 6.22
CA HIS A 30 10.35 13.93 5.29
C HIS A 30 10.89 14.89 4.23
N LEU A 31 10.05 15.61 3.50
CA LEU A 31 10.52 16.45 2.39
C LEU A 31 11.12 17.77 2.87
N CYS A 32 10.44 18.48 3.78
CA CYS A 32 10.96 19.76 4.28
C CYS A 32 12.18 19.58 5.18
N ARG A 33 12.15 18.62 6.11
CA ARG A 33 13.27 18.39 7.03
C ARG A 33 14.53 17.86 6.34
N PHE A 34 14.43 16.97 5.35
CA PHE A 34 15.62 16.42 4.70
C PHE A 34 16.09 17.23 3.49
N TYR A 35 15.19 17.83 2.70
CA TYR A 35 15.56 18.43 1.41
C TYR A 35 15.48 19.96 1.38
N LEU A 36 14.46 20.59 1.97
CA LEU A 36 14.28 22.05 1.84
C LEU A 36 14.89 22.86 3.00
N MET A 37 14.83 22.34 4.23
CA MET A 37 15.00 23.11 5.46
C MET A 37 15.54 22.26 6.64
N PRO A 38 16.83 21.85 6.62
CA PRO A 38 17.38 20.91 7.61
C PRO A 38 17.50 21.44 9.05
N GLU A 39 17.68 22.74 9.23
CA GLU A 39 18.01 23.35 10.54
C GLU A 39 16.89 24.20 11.16
N ARG A 40 15.66 24.13 10.62
CA ARG A 40 14.56 25.00 11.05
C ARG A 40 13.88 24.53 12.34
N GLU A 41 13.45 25.49 13.15
CA GLU A 41 12.84 25.24 14.47
C GLU A 41 11.53 24.43 14.33
N PRO A 42 11.20 23.49 15.26
CA PRO A 42 10.00 22.65 15.17
C PRO A 42 8.68 23.40 14.95
N ARG A 43 8.56 24.65 15.43
CA ARG A 43 7.37 25.49 15.25
C ARG A 43 7.14 25.89 13.79
N GLU A 44 8.21 26.13 13.04
CA GLU A 44 8.11 26.52 11.64
C GLU A 44 7.71 25.32 10.76
N LEU A 45 8.21 24.12 11.09
CA LEU A 45 7.81 22.86 10.44
C LEU A 45 6.31 22.55 10.62
N VAL A 46 5.73 22.85 11.78
CA VAL A 46 4.29 22.70 12.02
C VAL A 46 3.49 23.69 11.18
N THR A 47 3.97 24.92 11.02
CA THR A 47 3.30 25.95 10.19
C THR A 47 3.33 25.57 8.72
N VAL A 48 4.47 25.08 8.21
CA VAL A 48 4.58 24.54 6.85
C VAL A 48 3.62 23.37 6.65
N GLY A 49 3.53 22.45 7.62
CA GLY A 49 2.57 21.35 7.60
C GLY A 49 1.12 21.82 7.45
N ARG A 50 0.69 22.85 8.19
CA ARG A 50 -0.67 23.41 8.07
C ARG A 50 -0.95 23.97 6.66
N ILE A 51 -0.01 24.69 6.08
CA ILE A 51 -0.14 25.24 4.72
C ILE A 51 -0.21 24.11 3.70
N CYS A 52 0.68 23.12 3.80
CA CYS A 52 0.67 21.95 2.94
C CYS A 52 -0.64 21.17 3.02
N GLY A 53 -1.22 21.03 4.22
CA GLY A 53 -2.53 20.42 4.40
C GLY A 53 -3.63 21.11 3.59
N VAL A 54 -3.69 22.45 3.65
CA VAL A 54 -4.65 23.25 2.86
C VAL A 54 -4.41 23.07 1.37
N VAL A 55 -3.15 23.12 0.91
CA VAL A 55 -2.79 22.95 -0.49
C VAL A 55 -3.17 21.56 -1.01
N LEU A 56 -2.93 20.51 -0.22
CA LEU A 56 -3.30 19.13 -0.56
C LEU A 56 -4.83 18.98 -0.71
N VAL A 57 -5.61 19.59 0.20
CA VAL A 57 -7.08 19.57 0.11
C VAL A 57 -7.57 20.33 -1.12
N LEU A 58 -6.99 21.50 -1.43
CA LEU A 58 -7.33 22.25 -2.65
C LEU A 58 -7.00 21.45 -3.92
N ALA A 59 -5.84 20.79 -3.97
CA ALA A 59 -5.46 19.94 -5.09
C ALA A 59 -6.43 18.76 -5.26
N ALA A 60 -6.86 18.14 -4.15
CA ALA A 60 -7.86 17.07 -4.19
C ALA A 60 -9.22 17.56 -4.71
N LEU A 61 -9.67 18.76 -4.32
CA LEU A 61 -10.90 19.37 -4.85
C LEU A 61 -10.80 19.67 -6.35
N VAL A 62 -9.64 20.15 -6.82
CA VAL A 62 -9.39 20.36 -8.24
C VAL A 62 -9.43 19.04 -9.01
N LEU A 63 -8.79 18.01 -8.49
CA LEU A 63 -8.78 16.68 -9.11
C LEU A 63 -10.19 16.06 -9.13
N GLN A 64 -10.98 16.26 -8.08
CA GLN A 64 -12.36 15.77 -8.00
C GLN A 64 -13.23 16.34 -9.12
N MET A 65 -13.02 17.60 -9.53
CA MET A 65 -13.75 18.21 -10.65
C MET A 65 -13.43 17.57 -12.01
N SER A 66 -12.36 16.76 -12.10
CA SER A 66 -11.96 16.12 -13.35
C SER A 66 -12.70 14.80 -13.64
N PHE A 67 -13.30 14.15 -12.63
CA PHE A 67 -13.99 12.87 -12.81
C PHE A 67 -15.47 13.05 -13.10
N ARG A 68 -15.98 12.35 -14.13
CA ARG A 68 -17.41 12.33 -14.47
C ARG A 68 -18.15 11.13 -13.89
N ASN A 69 -17.47 9.98 -13.73
CA ASN A 69 -18.07 8.77 -13.18
C ASN A 69 -17.48 8.43 -11.82
N ILE A 70 -18.33 7.90 -10.94
CA ILE A 70 -17.92 7.51 -9.58
C ILE A 70 -17.01 6.27 -9.57
N THR A 71 -17.10 5.44 -10.60
CA THR A 71 -16.32 4.20 -10.76
C THR A 71 -14.88 4.46 -11.15
N ASP A 72 -14.59 5.61 -11.77
CA ASP A 72 -13.26 5.93 -12.29
C ASP A 72 -12.28 6.24 -11.15
N ILE A 73 -12.79 6.79 -10.04
CA ILE A 73 -11.99 7.18 -8.88
C ILE A 73 -11.35 5.95 -8.19
N PRO A 74 -12.10 4.91 -7.77
CA PRO A 74 -11.50 3.70 -7.21
C PRO A 74 -10.53 3.01 -8.17
N VAL A 75 -10.85 2.97 -9.47
CA VAL A 75 -10.00 2.34 -10.48
C VAL A 75 -8.66 3.08 -10.61
N LEU A 76 -8.67 4.42 -10.62
CA LEU A 76 -7.43 5.20 -10.63
C LEU A 76 -6.60 4.98 -9.36
N PHE A 77 -7.26 4.94 -8.20
CA PHE A 77 -6.59 4.69 -6.93
C PHE A 77 -5.86 3.34 -6.94
N ILE A 78 -6.56 2.26 -7.36
CA ILE A 78 -5.98 0.92 -7.47
C ILE A 78 -4.80 0.90 -8.46
N LYS A 79 -4.94 1.54 -9.63
CA LYS A 79 -3.86 1.63 -10.62
C LYS A 79 -2.61 2.30 -10.06
N THR A 80 -2.78 3.38 -9.31
CA THR A 80 -1.67 4.16 -8.76
C THR A 80 -0.96 3.39 -7.65
N THR A 81 -1.72 2.78 -6.74
CA THR A 81 -1.16 1.93 -5.67
C THR A 81 -0.49 0.68 -6.22
N SER A 82 -0.90 0.18 -7.38
CA SER A 82 -0.31 -1.02 -7.99
C SER A 82 1.17 -0.86 -8.35
N ILE A 83 1.64 0.36 -8.65
CA ILE A 83 3.03 0.63 -9.02
C ILE A 83 3.97 0.46 -7.82
N ILE A 84 3.56 0.94 -6.64
CA ILE A 84 4.41 0.97 -5.43
C ILE A 84 4.08 -0.20 -4.48
N GLY A 85 2.84 -0.68 -4.49
CA GLY A 85 2.34 -1.67 -3.54
C GLY A 85 3.07 -3.00 -3.61
N VAL A 86 3.49 -3.43 -4.81
CA VAL A 86 4.30 -4.65 -4.98
C VAL A 86 5.61 -4.51 -4.22
N SER A 87 6.34 -3.41 -4.41
CA SER A 87 7.61 -3.16 -3.73
C SER A 87 7.47 -3.11 -2.21
N MET A 88 6.38 -2.56 -1.69
CA MET A 88 6.09 -2.56 -0.25
C MET A 88 5.89 -3.97 0.30
N TRP A 89 5.03 -4.78 -0.33
CA TRP A 89 4.77 -6.16 0.13
C TRP A 89 6.00 -7.05 -0.02
N MET A 90 6.72 -6.94 -1.13
CA MET A 90 7.93 -7.72 -1.34
C MET A 90 9.05 -7.29 -0.39
N GLY A 91 9.18 -6.01 -0.06
CA GLY A 91 10.13 -5.53 0.95
C GLY A 91 9.85 -6.02 2.37
N LEU A 92 8.58 -6.31 2.70
CA LEU A 92 8.19 -6.84 4.01
C LEU A 92 8.36 -8.36 4.12
N ILE A 93 8.09 -9.10 3.04
CA ILE A 93 8.07 -10.57 3.08
C ILE A 93 9.40 -11.16 2.58
N TRP A 94 10.05 -10.54 1.60
CA TRP A 94 11.24 -11.08 0.96
C TRP A 94 12.49 -10.31 1.37
N THR A 95 13.35 -10.94 2.17
CA THR A 95 14.57 -10.29 2.69
C THR A 95 15.59 -9.94 1.63
N ARG A 96 15.48 -10.53 0.43
CA ARG A 96 16.37 -10.24 -0.69
C ARG A 96 15.93 -9.01 -1.48
N TRP A 97 14.72 -8.51 -1.26
CA TRP A 97 14.19 -7.39 -2.03
C TRP A 97 14.92 -6.09 -1.69
N ASN A 98 15.86 -5.71 -2.56
CA ASN A 98 16.76 -4.58 -2.35
C ASN A 98 16.22 -3.27 -2.94
N THR A 99 16.89 -2.15 -2.61
CA THR A 99 16.56 -0.80 -3.09
C THR A 99 16.55 -0.70 -4.61
N VAL A 100 17.45 -1.41 -5.30
CA VAL A 100 17.49 -1.44 -6.78
C VAL A 100 16.21 -2.05 -7.34
N SER A 101 15.75 -3.17 -6.75
CA SER A 101 14.53 -3.86 -7.17
C SER A 101 13.29 -2.98 -6.97
N VAL A 102 13.23 -2.20 -5.87
CA VAL A 102 12.16 -1.22 -5.64
C VAL A 102 12.11 -0.18 -6.75
N TRP A 103 13.25 0.40 -7.13
CA TRP A 103 13.31 1.41 -8.19
C TRP A 103 13.01 0.84 -9.56
N VAL A 104 13.58 -0.32 -9.90
CA VAL A 104 13.30 -1.01 -11.18
C VAL A 104 11.82 -1.34 -11.30
N ALA A 105 11.24 -1.95 -10.27
CA ALA A 105 9.81 -2.27 -10.24
C ALA A 105 8.94 -1.00 -10.40
N THR A 106 9.29 0.09 -9.71
CA THR A 106 8.55 1.36 -9.78
C THR A 106 8.61 1.98 -11.17
N VAL A 107 9.81 2.03 -11.80
CA VAL A 107 10.00 2.60 -13.14
C VAL A 107 9.29 1.74 -14.19
N VAL A 108 9.39 0.41 -14.09
CA VAL A 108 8.71 -0.51 -15.01
C VAL A 108 7.19 -0.43 -14.84
N GLY A 109 6.69 -0.36 -13.61
CA GLY A 109 5.26 -0.21 -13.34
C GLY A 109 4.71 1.11 -13.90
N ALA A 110 5.43 2.22 -13.70
CA ALA A 110 5.07 3.53 -14.24
C ALA A 110 5.08 3.55 -15.77
N THR A 111 6.13 3.01 -16.40
CA THR A 111 6.22 2.92 -17.86
C THR A 111 5.15 2.00 -18.45
N THR A 112 4.88 0.85 -17.83
CA THR A 112 3.78 -0.06 -18.24
C THR A 112 2.43 0.65 -18.14
N GLY A 113 2.20 1.41 -17.06
CA GLY A 113 0.97 2.19 -16.88
C GLY A 113 0.79 3.27 -17.94
N ILE A 114 1.85 4.00 -18.28
CA ILE A 114 1.85 5.02 -19.35
C ILE A 114 1.60 4.36 -20.71
N LEU A 115 2.28 3.26 -21.03
CA LEU A 115 2.10 2.53 -22.29
C LEU A 115 0.66 2.02 -22.45
N CYS A 116 0.10 1.39 -21.41
CA CYS A 116 -1.28 0.90 -21.42
C CYS A 116 -2.33 2.02 -21.45
N GLY A 117 -1.97 3.23 -21.02
CA GLY A 117 -2.85 4.39 -20.98
C GLY A 117 -2.86 5.20 -22.29
N TYR A 118 -1.69 5.46 -22.87
CA TYR A 118 -1.52 6.41 -23.97
C TYR A 118 -1.19 5.75 -25.32
N LEU A 119 -0.63 4.53 -25.33
CA LEU A 119 -0.20 3.84 -26.56
C LEU A 119 -0.76 2.40 -26.64
N PRO A 120 -2.09 2.23 -26.73
CA PRO A 120 -2.70 0.89 -26.80
C PRO A 120 -2.21 0.05 -27.99
N GLY A 121 -1.90 0.69 -29.13
CA GLY A 121 -1.44 -0.01 -30.34
C GLY A 121 -0.06 -0.66 -30.23
N GLU A 122 0.85 -0.14 -29.39
CA GLU A 122 2.14 -0.80 -29.15
C GLU A 122 1.98 -2.02 -28.24
N VAL A 123 1.06 -1.97 -27.28
CA VAL A 123 0.73 -3.11 -26.43
C VAL A 123 0.11 -4.25 -27.25
N GLU A 124 -0.73 -3.92 -28.24
CA GLU A 124 -1.32 -4.90 -29.16
C GLU A 124 -0.23 -5.64 -29.97
N ARG A 125 0.81 -4.94 -30.41
CA ARG A 125 1.95 -5.55 -31.12
C ARG A 125 2.78 -6.48 -30.24
N LEU A 126 2.92 -6.15 -28.95
CA LEU A 126 3.66 -6.95 -27.97
C LEU A 126 2.94 -8.26 -27.60
N ILE A 127 1.60 -8.27 -27.56
CA ILE A 127 0.81 -9.44 -27.15
C ILE A 127 -0.37 -9.65 -28.12
N PRO A 128 -0.09 -10.03 -29.39
CA PRO A 128 -1.14 -10.18 -30.41
C PRO A 128 -2.13 -11.30 -30.07
N SER A 129 -1.71 -12.31 -29.31
CA SER A 129 -2.52 -13.49 -28.95
C SER A 129 -3.62 -13.22 -27.92
N LEU A 130 -3.53 -12.13 -27.15
CA LEU A 130 -4.54 -11.74 -26.17
C LEU A 130 -5.32 -10.49 -26.57
N ALA A 131 -5.08 -9.95 -27.78
CA ALA A 131 -5.69 -8.71 -28.24
C ALA A 131 -7.23 -8.75 -28.15
N ASP A 132 -7.84 -9.85 -28.58
CA ASP A 132 -9.31 -10.02 -28.56
C ASP A 132 -9.93 -10.02 -27.15
N ARG A 133 -9.13 -10.28 -26.10
CA ARG A 133 -9.60 -10.33 -24.70
C ARG A 133 -9.24 -9.08 -23.89
N ILE A 134 -8.20 -8.37 -24.31
CA ILE A 134 -7.62 -7.24 -23.59
C ILE A 134 -8.22 -5.92 -24.05
N PHE A 135 -8.55 -5.80 -25.35
CA PHE A 135 -9.03 -4.56 -25.96
C PHE A 135 -10.54 -4.57 -26.14
N VAL A 136 -11.17 -3.44 -25.84
CA VAL A 136 -12.58 -3.18 -26.11
C VAL A 136 -12.66 -2.03 -27.12
N GLU A 137 -13.47 -2.23 -28.17
CA GLU A 137 -13.74 -1.20 -29.17
C GLU A 137 -14.67 -0.13 -28.56
N THR A 138 -14.17 1.09 -28.45
CA THR A 138 -14.90 2.28 -27.99
C THR A 138 -15.05 3.23 -29.19
N PRO A 139 -16.07 4.09 -29.26
CA PRO A 139 -16.24 5.05 -30.37
C PRO A 139 -15.02 5.95 -30.64
N ASP A 140 -14.19 6.19 -29.62
CA ASP A 140 -12.96 7.00 -29.69
C ASP A 140 -11.69 6.17 -30.00
N GLY A 141 -11.81 4.86 -30.20
CA GLY A 141 -10.70 3.93 -30.50
C GLY A 141 -10.69 2.66 -29.65
N ARG A 142 -9.69 1.79 -29.86
CA ARG A 142 -9.48 0.58 -29.04
C ARG A 142 -8.84 0.94 -27.70
N VAL A 143 -9.53 0.63 -26.60
CA VAL A 143 -9.06 0.92 -25.24
C VAL A 143 -8.86 -0.40 -24.50
N ILE A 144 -7.77 -0.50 -23.73
CA ILE A 144 -7.51 -1.66 -22.88
C ILE A 144 -8.45 -1.63 -21.67
N LEU A 145 -9.05 -2.77 -21.33
CA LEU A 145 -9.89 -2.89 -20.14
C LEU A 145 -9.10 -2.60 -18.87
N ASP A 146 -9.68 -1.86 -17.92
CA ASP A 146 -8.93 -1.40 -16.74
C ASP A 146 -8.42 -2.54 -15.84
N SER A 147 -9.15 -3.65 -15.74
CA SER A 147 -8.69 -4.86 -15.05
C SER A 147 -7.41 -5.44 -15.65
N TRP A 148 -7.33 -5.45 -16.99
CA TRP A 148 -6.12 -5.91 -17.70
C TRP A 148 -4.97 -4.93 -17.52
N LYS A 149 -5.21 -3.61 -17.53
CA LYS A 149 -4.16 -2.61 -17.21
C LYS A 149 -3.54 -2.88 -15.85
N ILE A 150 -4.38 -3.08 -14.82
CA ILE A 150 -3.91 -3.33 -13.45
C ILE A 150 -3.11 -4.63 -13.39
N LEU A 151 -3.60 -5.71 -14.01
CA LEU A 151 -2.91 -7.00 -14.04
C LEU A 151 -1.56 -6.91 -14.75
N LEU A 152 -1.49 -6.24 -15.90
CA LEU A 152 -0.24 -6.03 -16.64
C LEU A 152 0.76 -5.20 -15.83
N ILE A 153 0.31 -4.14 -15.17
CA ILE A 153 1.17 -3.33 -14.29
C ILE A 153 1.70 -4.17 -13.12
N LEU A 154 0.84 -4.92 -12.41
CA LEU A 154 1.27 -5.76 -11.28
C LEU A 154 2.26 -6.84 -11.71
N SER A 155 1.94 -7.55 -12.80
CA SER A 155 2.78 -8.64 -13.29
C SER A 155 4.13 -8.13 -13.80
N SER A 156 4.17 -7.03 -14.57
CA SER A 156 5.44 -6.46 -15.05
C SER A 156 6.30 -5.95 -13.90
N THR A 157 5.70 -5.26 -12.92
CA THR A 157 6.36 -4.75 -11.71
C THR A 157 6.96 -5.89 -10.88
N PHE A 158 6.18 -6.94 -10.63
CA PHE A 158 6.64 -8.10 -9.87
C PHE A 158 7.76 -8.85 -10.59
N VAL A 159 7.59 -9.17 -11.88
CA VAL A 159 8.57 -9.95 -12.65
C VAL A 159 9.89 -9.19 -12.78
N THR A 160 9.85 -7.91 -13.13
CA THR A 160 11.08 -7.13 -13.28
C THR A 160 11.77 -6.85 -11.95
N GLY A 161 11.02 -6.59 -10.88
CA GLY A 161 11.58 -6.44 -9.55
C GLY A 161 12.20 -7.75 -9.03
N ALA A 162 11.53 -8.89 -9.24
CA ALA A 162 12.06 -10.21 -8.87
C ALA A 162 13.30 -10.56 -9.69
N MET A 163 13.30 -10.26 -10.99
CA MET A 163 14.47 -10.44 -11.85
C MET A 163 15.64 -9.56 -11.39
N ALA A 164 15.39 -8.28 -11.08
CA ALA A 164 16.39 -7.38 -10.51
C ALA A 164 16.94 -7.90 -9.18
N THR A 165 16.09 -8.47 -8.32
CA THR A 165 16.49 -9.09 -7.04
C THR A 165 17.41 -10.29 -7.26
N VAL A 166 17.17 -11.12 -8.27
CA VAL A 166 18.01 -12.30 -8.56
C VAL A 166 19.35 -11.89 -9.19
N ILE A 167 19.37 -10.82 -9.99
CA ILE A 167 20.58 -10.34 -10.68
C ILE A 167 21.48 -9.52 -9.75
N THR A 168 20.88 -8.74 -8.85
CA THR A 168 21.62 -7.83 -7.97
C THR A 168 22.16 -8.58 -6.75
N GLU A 169 23.29 -8.13 -6.23
CA GLU A 169 23.87 -8.69 -5.02
C GLU A 169 22.95 -8.52 -3.81
N LEU A 170 23.07 -9.47 -2.88
CA LEU A 170 22.33 -9.45 -1.63
C LEU A 170 22.85 -8.30 -0.76
N SER A 171 22.08 -7.23 -0.63
CA SER A 171 22.34 -6.18 0.37
C SER A 171 22.06 -6.76 1.77
N GLN A 172 23.07 -7.38 2.39
CA GLN A 172 23.08 -7.61 3.84
C GLN A 172 23.40 -6.28 4.51
N ASP A 173 22.38 -5.45 4.65
CA ASP A 173 22.46 -4.19 5.38
C ASP A 173 22.04 -4.44 6.83
N ASP A 174 22.84 -3.97 7.78
CA ASP A 174 22.55 -4.03 9.23
C ASP A 174 21.17 -3.42 9.54
N GLN A 175 20.74 -2.42 8.76
CA GLN A 175 19.41 -1.82 8.90
C GLN A 175 18.28 -2.80 8.56
N LEU A 176 18.50 -3.67 7.59
CA LEU A 176 17.51 -4.65 7.16
C LEU A 176 17.38 -5.76 8.21
N GLU A 177 18.51 -6.24 8.74
CA GLU A 177 18.49 -7.19 9.86
C GLU A 177 17.81 -6.58 11.08
N PHE A 178 18.15 -5.34 11.44
CA PHE A 178 17.49 -4.60 12.51
C PHE A 178 15.98 -4.57 12.29
N PHE A 179 15.51 -4.13 11.12
CA PHE A 179 14.08 -4.06 10.79
C PHE A 179 13.39 -5.41 10.96
N TYR A 180 13.92 -6.48 10.36
CA TYR A 180 13.31 -7.81 10.46
C TYR A 180 13.33 -8.37 11.87
N ARG A 181 14.33 -8.00 12.68
CA ARG A 181 14.40 -8.40 14.09
C ARG A 181 13.36 -7.63 14.91
N VAL A 182 13.20 -6.32 14.74
CA VAL A 182 12.15 -5.51 15.38
C VAL A 182 10.76 -6.09 15.12
N VAL A 183 10.44 -6.44 13.86
CA VAL A 183 9.13 -6.99 13.48
C VAL A 183 8.79 -8.29 14.22
N ARG A 184 9.81 -9.01 14.69
CA ARG A 184 9.67 -10.32 15.36
C ARG A 184 9.83 -10.26 16.86
N THR A 185 10.32 -9.15 17.42
CA THR A 185 10.49 -9.01 18.86
C THR A 185 9.11 -8.95 19.52
N LYS A 186 8.87 -9.81 20.51
CA LYS A 186 7.64 -9.75 21.31
C LYS A 186 7.64 -8.50 22.19
N VAL A 187 6.48 -7.87 22.34
CA VAL A 187 6.29 -6.75 23.28
C VAL A 187 6.49 -7.25 24.71
N ARG A 188 7.37 -6.58 25.47
CA ARG A 188 7.67 -7.02 26.84
C ARG A 188 6.56 -6.55 27.81
N PRO A 189 6.18 -7.36 28.82
CA PRO A 189 5.23 -6.92 29.85
C PRO A 189 5.78 -5.70 30.60
N GLY A 190 5.06 -4.57 30.55
CA GLY A 190 5.48 -3.31 31.19
C GLY A 190 6.35 -2.39 30.32
N GLU A 191 6.49 -2.69 29.04
CA GLU A 191 7.08 -1.79 28.04
C GLU A 191 6.14 -0.60 27.79
N VAL A 192 6.15 0.36 28.72
CA VAL A 192 5.35 1.60 28.62
C VAL A 192 6.17 2.61 27.83
N GLY A 193 5.82 2.78 26.55
CA GLY A 193 6.28 3.91 25.74
C GLY A 193 7.80 4.02 25.68
N ALA A 194 8.48 2.94 25.26
CA ALA A 194 9.87 3.07 24.84
C ALA A 194 9.99 4.29 23.90
N ASP A 195 10.95 5.17 24.18
CA ASP A 195 11.28 6.26 23.28
C ASP A 195 11.54 5.65 21.90
N ILE A 196 10.59 5.81 20.98
CA ILE A 196 10.58 5.24 19.62
C ILE A 196 11.86 5.57 18.85
N THR A 197 12.61 6.58 19.30
CA THR A 197 13.90 6.97 18.71
C THR A 197 15.09 6.12 19.18
N ARG A 198 14.91 5.28 20.20
CA ARG A 198 16.00 4.53 20.86
C ARG A 198 15.62 3.08 21.16
N PHE A 199 14.91 2.43 20.24
CA PHE A 199 14.64 1.00 20.34
C PHE A 199 15.93 0.21 20.11
N GLU A 200 16.49 -0.33 21.19
CA GLU A 200 17.68 -1.19 21.15
C GLU A 200 17.25 -2.65 21.21
N ILE A 201 17.67 -3.43 20.22
CA ILE A 201 17.39 -4.86 20.19
C ILE A 201 18.43 -5.56 21.04
N ARG A 202 17.98 -6.35 22.00
CA ARG A 202 18.90 -7.15 22.82
C ARG A 202 19.01 -8.54 22.21
N ASP A 203 20.20 -9.12 22.24
CA ASP A 203 20.43 -10.46 21.69
C ASP A 203 19.69 -11.58 22.45
N ASP A 204 19.18 -11.28 23.65
CA ASP A 204 18.39 -12.19 24.49
C ASP A 204 16.87 -12.14 24.23
N ASP A 205 16.41 -11.32 23.27
CA ASP A 205 14.97 -11.19 22.99
C ASP A 205 14.37 -12.45 22.36
N GLU A 206 13.24 -12.90 22.91
CA GLU A 206 12.48 -14.01 22.35
C GLU A 206 11.76 -13.58 21.07
N LEU A 207 12.24 -14.09 19.92
CA LEU A 207 11.68 -13.79 18.61
C LEU A 207 10.46 -14.69 18.31
N VAL A 208 9.43 -14.10 17.70
CA VAL A 208 8.29 -14.83 17.16
C VAL A 208 8.78 -15.83 16.09
N PRO A 209 8.27 -17.08 16.07
CA PRO A 209 8.66 -18.08 15.09
C PRO A 209 8.40 -17.55 13.68
N CYS A 210 9.29 -17.88 12.74
CA CYS A 210 9.15 -17.51 11.34
C CYS A 210 9.43 -18.72 10.45
N LEU A 211 8.58 -18.88 9.43
CA LEU A 211 8.85 -19.78 8.32
C LEU A 211 9.74 -19.06 7.32
N SER A 212 11.01 -19.46 7.24
CA SER A 212 11.94 -18.95 6.24
C SER A 212 12.08 -19.91 5.06
N LEU A 213 11.78 -19.46 3.85
CA LEU A 213 11.93 -20.24 2.62
C LEU A 213 12.47 -19.34 1.51
N PHE A 214 13.65 -19.66 0.94
CA PHE A 214 14.25 -18.90 -0.17
C PHE A 214 14.37 -17.38 0.09
N GLY A 215 14.59 -16.99 1.36
CA GLY A 215 14.62 -15.59 1.79
C GLY A 215 13.25 -14.95 2.04
N PHE A 216 12.15 -15.64 1.75
CA PHE A 216 10.84 -15.24 2.24
C PHE A 216 10.75 -15.52 3.73
N GLN A 217 10.23 -14.57 4.49
CA GLN A 217 10.02 -14.63 5.92
C GLN A 217 8.53 -14.45 6.22
N PHE A 218 7.83 -15.56 6.43
CA PHE A 218 6.42 -15.50 6.85
C PHE A 218 6.33 -15.62 8.37
N PRO A 219 5.50 -14.79 9.03
CA PRO A 219 5.24 -14.96 10.46
C PRO A 219 4.66 -16.36 10.70
N GLY A 220 5.31 -17.12 11.57
CA GLY A 220 4.90 -18.46 11.94
C GLY A 220 3.62 -18.46 12.78
N PRO A 221 2.91 -19.60 12.87
CA PRO A 221 1.68 -19.69 13.65
C PRO A 221 1.99 -19.50 15.14
N THR A 222 1.50 -18.41 15.72
CA THR A 222 1.49 -18.20 17.18
C THR A 222 0.21 -18.79 17.79
N ARG A 223 0.26 -19.21 19.05
CA ARG A 223 -0.95 -19.70 19.76
C ARG A 223 -2.05 -18.64 19.79
N GLU A 224 -1.69 -17.39 20.07
CA GLU A 224 -2.62 -16.27 20.11
C GLU A 224 -3.21 -15.97 18.73
N GLY A 225 -2.37 -15.94 17.68
CA GLY A 225 -2.81 -15.69 16.31
C GLY A 225 -3.71 -16.79 15.77
N THR A 226 -3.37 -18.06 16.02
CA THR A 226 -4.19 -19.21 15.60
C THR A 226 -5.53 -19.24 16.32
N LEU A 227 -5.56 -18.94 17.61
CA LEU A 227 -6.81 -18.84 18.38
C LEU A 227 -7.68 -17.69 17.89
N GLY A 228 -7.10 -16.50 17.69
CA GLY A 228 -7.81 -15.35 17.13
C GLY A 228 -8.38 -15.63 15.75
N PHE A 229 -7.62 -16.32 14.89
CA PHE A 229 -8.08 -16.74 13.56
C PHE A 229 -9.28 -17.69 13.64
N VAL A 230 -9.22 -18.73 14.49
CA VAL A 230 -10.34 -19.67 14.67
C VAL A 230 -11.58 -18.95 15.23
N LEU A 231 -11.42 -18.06 16.21
CA LEU A 231 -12.53 -17.28 16.76
C LEU A 231 -13.18 -16.37 15.70
N ALA A 232 -12.37 -15.73 14.86
CA ALA A 232 -12.88 -14.92 13.75
C ALA A 232 -13.71 -15.76 12.77
N TRP A 233 -13.24 -16.96 12.41
CA TRP A 233 -13.99 -17.90 11.57
C TRP A 233 -15.31 -18.31 12.20
N VAL A 234 -15.31 -18.63 13.49
CA VAL A 234 -16.55 -18.95 14.23
C VAL A 234 -17.52 -17.77 14.20
N ALA A 235 -17.04 -16.54 14.44
CA ALA A 235 -17.87 -15.35 14.39
C ALA A 235 -18.50 -15.13 12.99
N VAL A 236 -17.74 -15.34 11.91
CA VAL A 236 -18.25 -15.26 10.54
C VAL A 236 -19.33 -16.31 10.29
N VAL A 237 -19.11 -17.56 10.72
CA VAL A 237 -20.10 -18.64 10.58
C VAL A 237 -21.38 -18.31 11.35
N VAL A 238 -21.26 -17.81 12.58
CA VAL A 238 -22.40 -17.36 13.40
C VAL A 238 -23.17 -16.24 12.69
N LEU A 239 -22.47 -15.27 12.10
CA LEU A 239 -23.10 -14.16 11.37
C LEU A 239 -23.86 -14.68 10.14
N ILE A 240 -23.24 -15.54 9.33
CA ILE A 240 -23.89 -16.15 8.16
C ILE A 240 -25.14 -16.94 8.56
N LEU A 241 -25.04 -17.79 9.59
CA LEU A 241 -26.16 -18.59 10.08
C LEU A 241 -27.27 -17.70 10.68
N GLY A 242 -26.89 -16.65 11.42
CA GLY A 242 -27.81 -15.67 12.00
C GLY A 242 -28.57 -14.90 10.92
N THR A 243 -27.89 -14.41 9.88
CA THR A 243 -28.54 -13.76 8.74
C THR A 243 -29.47 -14.73 8.02
N ARG A 244 -29.05 -15.98 7.80
CA ARG A 244 -29.89 -17.00 7.16
C ARG A 244 -31.14 -17.32 7.97
N LEU A 245 -31.04 -17.35 9.30
CA LEU A 245 -32.15 -17.62 10.20
C LEU A 245 -33.13 -16.43 10.25
N LEU A 246 -32.62 -15.19 10.27
CA LEU A 246 -33.43 -13.97 10.13
C LEU A 246 -34.20 -13.93 8.81
N LEU A 247 -33.56 -14.32 7.71
CA LEU A 247 -34.20 -14.42 6.39
C LEU A 247 -35.28 -15.52 6.30
N PHE A 248 -35.27 -16.49 7.21
CA PHE A 248 -36.31 -17.53 7.29
C PHE A 248 -37.50 -17.12 8.18
N VAL A 249 -37.32 -16.14 9.05
CA VAL A 249 -38.32 -15.67 10.03
C VAL A 249 -39.10 -14.45 9.49
N ILE A 250 -38.52 -13.70 8.55
CA ILE A 250 -39.16 -12.60 7.81
C ILE A 250 -39.79 -13.13 6.53
#